data_AF-A0ABD5UYQ8-F1
#
_entry.id   AF-A0ABD5UYQ8-F1
#
_cell.length_a   1.000
_cell.length_b   1.000
_cell.length_c   1.000
_cell.angle_alpha   90.00
_cell.angle_beta   90.00
_cell.angle_gamma   90.00
#
_symmetry.space_group_name_H-M   'P 1'
#
loop_
_entity.id
_entity.type
_entity.pdbx_description
1 polymer ?
#
loop_
_entity_poly.entity_id
_entity_poly.type
_entity_poly.pdbx_seq_one_letter_code
_entity_poly.pdbx_strand_id
1 'polypeptide(L)'
;MRTETKVLVFEVGMALFGLIAVLSGRRLQRQYDEIPGPEAFSLRQTISGAISAVVLSYTDDHDIGGIRRSRTRQLLFAIGWNLLVRKLDPEFEWSFGFGSVLGTLLYRVWFGIVRPIPEPRLNYRGFLRRRS
;
A
#
# COMPACT_ATOMS: atom_id res chain seq x y z
N MET A 1 4.10 19.53 -17.88
CA MET A 1 4.13 18.19 -17.25
C MET A 1 2.72 17.62 -17.22
N ARG A 2 2.49 16.44 -17.82
CA ARG A 2 1.19 15.76 -17.81
C ARG A 2 0.75 15.47 -16.36
N THR A 3 -0.55 15.62 -16.10
CA THR A 3 -1.20 15.39 -14.79
C THR A 3 -0.95 13.99 -14.25
N GLU A 4 -0.83 13.00 -15.13
CA GLU A 4 -0.45 11.61 -14.84
C GLU A 4 0.92 11.50 -14.15
N THR A 5 1.89 12.32 -14.57
CA THR A 5 3.25 12.30 -14.01
C THR A 5 3.29 12.76 -12.56
N LYS A 6 2.44 13.74 -12.19
CA LYS A 6 2.36 14.24 -10.80
C LYS A 6 1.77 13.18 -9.85
N VAL A 7 0.80 12.40 -10.32
CA VAL A 7 0.17 11.31 -9.56
C VAL A 7 1.18 10.20 -9.28
N LEU A 8 1.93 9.80 -10.30
CA LEU A 8 3.00 8.81 -10.18
C LEU A 8 4.08 9.25 -9.18
N VAL A 9 4.58 10.48 -9.29
CA VAL A 9 5.63 11.00 -8.40
C VAL A 9 5.16 11.02 -6.94
N PHE A 10 3.93 11.45 -6.68
CA PHE A 10 3.36 11.44 -5.33
C PHE A 10 3.25 10.01 -4.76
N GLU A 11 2.87 9.04 -5.59
CA GLU A 11 2.70 7.65 -5.16
C GLU A 11 4.02 6.94 -4.93
N VAL A 12 5.01 7.18 -5.78
CA VAL A 12 6.39 6.74 -5.55
C VAL A 12 6.92 7.37 -4.27
N GLY A 13 6.66 8.66 -4.04
CA GLY A 13 7.01 9.35 -2.80
C GLY A 13 6.37 8.73 -1.56
N MET A 14 5.07 8.41 -1.60
CA MET A 14 4.37 7.74 -0.50
C MET A 14 4.84 6.30 -0.28
N ALA A 15 5.14 5.56 -1.35
CA ALA A 15 5.70 4.21 -1.26
C ALA A 15 7.10 4.23 -0.63
N LEU A 16 7.94 5.19 -1.02
CA LEU A 16 9.25 5.44 -0.41
C LEU A 16 9.11 5.87 1.05
N PHE A 17 8.16 6.73 1.37
CA PHE A 17 7.89 7.13 2.75
C PHE A 17 7.45 5.93 3.62
N GLY A 18 6.58 5.08 3.09
CA GLY A 18 6.20 3.82 3.74
C GLY A 18 7.41 2.90 3.97
N LEU A 19 8.28 2.75 2.97
CA LEU A 19 9.53 2.00 3.09
C LEU A 19 10.43 2.58 4.19
N ILE A 20 10.60 3.91 4.23
CA ILE A 20 11.38 4.60 5.27
C ILE A 20 10.76 4.40 6.65
N ALA A 21 9.43 4.45 6.78
CA ALA A 21 8.74 4.24 8.04
C ALA A 21 8.95 2.81 8.56
N VAL A 22 8.87 1.80 7.69
CA VAL A 22 9.14 0.39 8.06
C VAL A 22 10.62 0.20 8.44
N LEU A 23 11.55 0.79 7.67
CA LEU A 23 12.99 0.74 7.99
C LEU A 23 13.33 1.47 9.30
N SER A 24 12.69 2.61 9.57
CA SER A 24 12.86 3.39 10.79
C SER A 24 12.27 2.67 12.01
N GLY A 25 11.09 2.07 11.86
CA GLY A 25 10.50 1.19 12.86
C GLY A 25 11.41 0.02 13.19
N ARG A 26 12.02 -0.61 12.17
CA ARG A 26 13.01 -1.68 12.37
C ARG A 26 14.26 -1.21 13.09
N ARG A 27 14.77 -0.01 12.79
CA ARG A 27 15.92 0.56 13.51
C ARG A 27 15.60 0.79 14.98
N LEU A 28 14.41 1.30 15.29
CA LEU A 28 13.97 1.51 16.67
C LEU A 28 13.75 0.18 17.40
N GLN A 29 13.14 -0.82 16.75
CA GLN A 29 12.91 -2.14 17.34
C GLN A 29 14.22 -2.89 17.61
N ARG A 30 15.19 -2.82 16.68
CA ARG A 30 16.55 -3.35 16.90
C ARG A 30 17.31 -2.66 18.03
N GLN A 31 16.92 -1.45 18.42
CA GLN A 31 17.51 -0.76 19.57
C GLN A 31 16.95 -1.28 20.91
N TYR A 32 15.81 -1.95 20.90
CA TYR A 32 15.14 -2.48 22.09
C TYR A 32 15.33 -4.00 22.30
N ASP A 33 15.61 -4.76 21.25
CA ASP A 33 15.84 -6.21 21.35
C ASP A 33 17.31 -6.53 21.69
N GLU A 34 17.60 -6.80 22.97
CA GLU A 34 18.91 -7.22 23.49
C GLU A 34 19.29 -8.69 23.18
N ILE A 35 18.41 -9.48 22.52
CA ILE A 35 18.70 -10.87 22.14
C ILE A 35 18.37 -11.08 20.65
N PRO A 36 19.37 -11.14 19.76
CA PRO A 36 19.11 -11.29 18.33
C PRO A 36 18.86 -12.76 17.98
N GLY A 37 17.61 -13.20 18.07
CA GLY A 37 17.14 -14.32 17.26
C GLY A 37 16.96 -13.83 15.81
N PRO A 38 17.52 -14.49 14.79
CA PRO A 38 17.26 -14.10 13.42
C PRO A 38 15.79 -14.40 13.11
N GLU A 39 14.92 -13.38 13.06
CA GLU A 39 13.65 -13.50 12.35
C GLU A 39 13.98 -13.94 10.92
N ALA A 40 13.76 -15.22 10.63
CA ALA A 40 14.10 -15.82 9.37
C ALA A 40 13.20 -15.23 8.28
N PHE A 41 13.78 -14.82 7.15
CA PHE A 41 13.01 -14.28 6.04
C PHE A 41 11.96 -15.29 5.57
N SER A 42 10.68 -14.94 5.74
CA SER A 42 9.56 -15.79 5.39
C SER A 42 9.03 -15.42 4.01
N LEU A 43 9.36 -16.24 3.01
CA LEU A 43 8.86 -16.07 1.64
C LEU A 43 7.33 -16.05 1.59
N ARG A 44 6.67 -16.86 2.44
CA ARG A 44 5.21 -16.94 2.49
C ARG A 44 4.59 -15.61 2.93
N GLN A 45 5.15 -14.97 3.96
CA GLN A 45 4.69 -13.66 4.42
C GLN A 45 5.00 -12.55 3.40
N THR A 46 6.11 -12.64 2.69
CA THR A 46 6.38 -11.72 1.58
C THR A 46 5.35 -11.84 0.46
N ILE A 47 4.97 -13.06 0.09
CA ILE A 47 3.91 -13.28 -0.91
C ILE A 47 2.56 -12.79 -0.38
N SER A 48 2.20 -13.08 0.87
CA SER A 48 0.94 -12.63 1.47
C SER A 48 0.86 -11.10 1.54
N GLY A 49 1.95 -10.45 1.94
CA GLY A 49 2.09 -8.99 1.92
C GLY A 49 1.91 -8.40 0.53
N ALA A 50 2.55 -9.00 -0.49
CA ALA A 50 2.45 -8.54 -1.87
C ALA A 50 1.03 -8.66 -2.42
N ILE A 51 0.37 -9.80 -2.21
CA ILE A 51 -1.02 -10.02 -2.63
C ILE A 51 -1.96 -9.04 -1.90
N SER A 52 -1.79 -8.88 -0.59
CA SER A 52 -2.56 -7.95 0.23
C SER A 52 -2.48 -6.52 -0.33
N ALA A 53 -1.28 -6.06 -0.66
CA ALA A 53 -1.06 -4.73 -1.23
C ALA A 53 -1.68 -4.55 -2.63
N VAL A 54 -1.62 -5.58 -3.46
CA VAL A 54 -2.27 -5.59 -4.79
C VAL A 54 -3.78 -5.48 -4.64
N VAL A 55 -4.38 -6.28 -3.75
CA VAL A 55 -5.83 -6.26 -3.51
C VAL A 55 -6.28 -4.90 -2.96
N LEU A 56 -5.57 -4.36 -1.98
CA LEU A 56 -5.82 -3.01 -1.45
C LEU A 56 -5.79 -1.96 -2.56
N SER A 57 -4.73 -1.97 -3.37
CA SER A 57 -4.53 -0.99 -4.44
C SER A 57 -5.61 -1.12 -5.53
N TYR A 58 -6.02 -2.35 -5.84
CA TYR A 58 -7.08 -2.63 -6.80
C TYR A 58 -8.44 -2.14 -6.31
N THR A 59 -8.76 -2.43 -5.04
CA THR A 59 -10.03 -2.05 -4.39
C THR A 59 -10.15 -0.53 -4.29
N ASP A 60 -9.07 0.14 -3.91
CA ASP A 60 -8.98 1.60 -3.85
C ASP A 60 -9.12 2.24 -5.24
N ASP A 61 -8.56 1.61 -6.28
CA ASP A 61 -8.54 2.19 -7.64
C ASP A 61 -9.83 2.06 -8.41
N HIS A 62 -10.53 0.96 -8.20
CA HIS A 62 -11.84 0.71 -8.80
C HIS A 62 -12.98 1.30 -7.96
N ASP A 63 -12.67 1.99 -6.85
CA ASP A 63 -13.65 2.57 -5.91
C ASP A 63 -14.69 1.52 -5.46
N ILE A 64 -14.25 0.29 -5.22
CA ILE A 64 -15.13 -0.81 -4.84
C ILE A 64 -15.77 -0.47 -3.49
N GLY A 65 -17.10 -0.51 -3.42
CA GLY A 65 -17.85 -0.14 -2.21
C GLY A 65 -17.87 1.35 -1.88
N GLY A 66 -17.38 2.23 -2.77
CA GLY A 66 -17.33 3.68 -2.54
C GLY A 66 -16.38 4.05 -1.39
N ILE A 67 -15.37 3.21 -1.13
CA ILE A 67 -14.40 3.39 -0.03
C ILE A 67 -13.70 4.75 -0.18
N ARG A 68 -13.42 5.18 -1.41
CA ARG A 68 -12.76 6.46 -1.67
C ARG A 68 -13.66 7.67 -1.46
N ARG A 69 -14.98 7.51 -1.63
CA ARG A 69 -15.94 8.61 -1.55
C ARG A 69 -16.16 9.14 -0.14
N SER A 70 -15.92 8.33 0.89
CA SER A 70 -16.18 8.69 2.28
C SER A 70 -14.93 8.46 3.14
N ARG A 71 -14.46 9.52 3.81
CA ARG A 71 -13.37 9.41 4.79
C ARG A 71 -13.67 8.38 5.88
N THR A 72 -14.94 8.25 6.28
CA THR A 72 -15.38 7.24 7.24
C THR A 72 -15.25 5.83 6.69
N ARG A 73 -15.67 5.59 5.44
CA ARG A 73 -15.50 4.27 4.79
C ARG A 73 -14.03 3.93 4.59
N GLN A 74 -13.21 4.92 4.23
CA GLN A 74 -11.77 4.75 4.09
C GLN A 74 -11.11 4.38 5.42
N LEU A 75 -11.50 5.03 6.52
CA LEU A 75 -11.00 4.72 7.85
C LEU A 75 -11.45 3.33 8.31
N LEU A 76 -12.74 3.00 8.16
CA LEU A 76 -13.28 1.68 8.50
C LEU A 76 -12.62 0.57 7.69
N PHE A 77 -12.38 0.81 6.41
CA PHE A 77 -11.66 -0.13 5.55
C PHE A 77 -10.21 -0.30 5.99
N ALA A 78 -9.49 0.79 6.30
CA ALA A 78 -8.13 0.72 6.78
C ALA A 78 -8.01 -0.05 8.12
N ILE A 79 -8.92 0.22 9.06
CA ILE A 79 -8.98 -0.47 10.35
C ILE A 79 -9.33 -1.95 10.14
N GLY A 80 -10.40 -2.24 9.40
CA GLY A 80 -10.84 -3.60 9.10
C GLY A 80 -9.76 -4.42 8.39
N TRP A 81 -9.04 -3.80 7.46
CA TRP A 81 -7.92 -4.43 6.77
C TRP A 81 -6.76 -4.71 7.72
N ASN A 82 -6.40 -3.77 8.59
CA ASN A 82 -5.32 -3.98 9.56
C ASN A 82 -5.67 -5.13 10.54
N LEU A 83 -6.92 -5.18 11.01
CA LEU A 83 -7.42 -6.26 11.86
C LEU A 83 -7.42 -7.61 11.13
N LEU A 84 -7.82 -7.64 9.86
CA LEU A 84 -7.80 -8.84 9.03
C LEU A 84 -6.37 -9.37 8.87
N VAL A 85 -5.42 -8.49 8.53
CA VAL A 85 -4.01 -8.87 8.37
C VAL A 85 -3.44 -9.37 9.70
N ARG A 86 -3.65 -8.65 10.82
CA ARG A 86 -3.22 -9.11 12.16
C ARG A 86 -3.84 -10.44 12.58
N LYS A 87 -5.06 -10.74 12.12
CA LYS A 87 -5.71 -12.03 12.40
C LYS A 87 -5.12 -13.16 11.57
N LEU A 88 -4.74 -12.88 10.32
CA LEU A 88 -4.17 -13.87 9.40
C LEU A 88 -2.68 -14.12 9.65
N ASP A 89 -1.95 -13.08 10.05
CA ASP A 89 -0.53 -13.11 10.42
C ASP A 89 -0.36 -12.32 11.74
N PRO A 90 -0.50 -12.99 12.90
CA PRO A 90 -0.36 -12.34 14.21
C PRO A 90 1.10 -11.93 14.47
N GLU A 91 2.06 -12.63 13.89
CA GLU A 91 3.46 -12.25 13.82
C GLU A 91 3.61 -11.32 12.62
N PHE A 92 3.36 -10.02 12.84
CA PHE A 92 3.48 -9.00 11.80
C PHE A 92 4.96 -8.77 11.47
N GLU A 93 5.55 -9.72 10.75
CA GLU A 93 6.96 -9.77 10.46
C GLU A 93 7.36 -8.75 9.39
N TRP A 94 8.62 -8.33 9.45
CA TRP A 94 9.28 -7.52 8.43
C TRP A 94 9.09 -8.08 7.00
N SER A 95 9.04 -9.41 6.85
CA SER A 95 8.83 -10.12 5.59
C SER A 95 7.52 -9.72 4.91
N PHE A 96 6.44 -9.53 5.67
CA PHE A 96 5.14 -9.06 5.18
C PHE A 96 5.20 -7.62 4.70
N GLY A 97 5.79 -6.73 5.51
CA GLY A 97 5.96 -5.32 5.16
C GLY A 97 6.74 -5.15 3.85
N PHE A 98 7.83 -5.90 3.70
CA PHE A 98 8.64 -5.93 2.47
C PHE A 98 7.81 -6.38 1.26
N GLY A 99 7.05 -7.47 1.42
CA GLY A 99 6.11 -7.96 0.41
C GLY A 99 5.09 -6.91 -0.01
N SER A 100 4.50 -6.21 0.97
CA SER A 100 3.50 -5.16 0.72
C SER A 100 4.08 -4.00 -0.11
N VAL A 101 5.32 -3.58 0.14
CA VAL A 101 5.98 -2.55 -0.68
C VAL A 101 6.18 -3.05 -2.11
N LEU A 102 6.71 -4.28 -2.28
CA LEU A 102 6.91 -4.89 -3.59
C LEU A 102 5.60 -5.00 -4.38
N GLY A 103 4.54 -5.53 -3.76
CA GLY A 103 3.23 -5.66 -4.39
C GLY A 103 2.65 -4.30 -4.81
N THR A 104 2.82 -3.28 -3.97
CA THR A 104 2.41 -1.91 -4.32
C THR A 104 3.17 -1.39 -5.53
N LEU A 105 4.50 -1.54 -5.55
CA LEU A 105 5.33 -1.09 -6.67
C LEU A 105 4.97 -1.81 -7.97
N LEU A 106 4.82 -3.14 -7.94
CA LEU A 106 4.42 -3.93 -9.10
C LEU A 106 3.05 -3.49 -9.62
N TYR A 107 2.07 -3.30 -8.73
CA TYR A 107 0.75 -2.81 -9.10
C TYR A 107 0.81 -1.42 -9.73
N ARG A 108 1.62 -0.51 -9.16
CA ARG A 108 1.81 0.87 -9.64
C ARG A 108 2.48 0.92 -11.00
N VAL A 109 3.50 0.10 -11.22
CA VAL A 109 4.16 -0.02 -12.51
C VAL A 109 3.15 -0.54 -13.54
N TRP A 110 2.36 -1.55 -13.18
CA TRP A 110 1.35 -2.10 -14.07
C TRP A 110 0.25 -1.09 -14.43
N PHE A 111 -0.36 -0.42 -13.47
CA PHE A 111 -1.47 0.52 -13.69
C PHE A 111 -1.06 1.99 -13.87
N GLY A 112 0.24 2.29 -13.87
CA GLY A 112 0.77 3.64 -14.09
C GLY A 112 1.68 3.77 -15.31
N ILE A 113 2.36 2.67 -15.71
CA ILE A 113 3.28 2.67 -16.85
C ILE A 113 2.72 1.79 -17.98
N VAL A 114 2.31 0.56 -17.66
CA VAL A 114 1.87 -0.42 -18.68
C VAL A 114 0.42 -0.21 -19.09
N ARG A 115 -0.44 0.10 -18.12
CA ARG A 115 -1.86 0.36 -18.31
C ARG A 115 -2.24 1.72 -17.72
N PRO A 116 -3.27 2.37 -18.27
CA PRO A 116 -3.78 3.59 -17.70
C PRO A 116 -4.38 3.33 -16.32
N ILE A 117 -4.22 4.32 -15.44
CA ILE A 117 -4.83 4.34 -14.12
C ILE A 117 -6.37 4.34 -14.28
N PRO A 118 -7.13 3.57 -13.49
CA PRO A 118 -8.60 3.55 -13.60
C PRO A 118 -9.23 4.94 -13.45
N GLU A 119 -10.18 5.28 -14.33
CA GLU A 119 -10.87 6.59 -14.36
C GLU A 119 -11.51 7.02 -13.02
N PRO A 120 -12.11 6.14 -12.20
CA PRO A 120 -12.65 6.51 -10.90
C PRO A 120 -11.63 7.22 -10.00
N ARG A 121 -10.36 6.84 -10.11
CA ARG A 121 -9.24 7.48 -9.39
C ARG A 121 -8.93 8.88 -9.87
N LEU A 122 -8.96 9.11 -11.17
CA LEU A 122 -8.65 10.40 -11.80
C LEU A 122 -9.71 11.45 -11.47
N ASN A 123 -10.98 11.03 -11.42
CA ASN A 123 -12.11 11.88 -11.05
C ASN A 123 -12.03 12.32 -9.58
N TYR A 124 -11.73 11.41 -8.66
CA TYR A 124 -11.74 11.70 -7.22
C TYR A 124 -10.66 12.68 -6.77
N ARG A 125 -9.43 12.57 -7.29
CA ARG A 125 -8.37 13.54 -6.99
C ARG A 125 -8.55 14.89 -7.70
N GLY A 126 -9.70 15.12 -8.34
CA GLY A 126 -10.06 16.37 -8.99
C GLY A 126 -9.30 16.65 -10.30
N PHE A 127 -8.65 15.64 -10.88
CA PHE A 127 -7.83 15.82 -12.08
C PHE A 127 -8.65 15.85 -13.37
N LEU A 128 -9.79 15.17 -13.40
CA LEU A 128 -10.78 15.24 -14.46
C LEU A 128 -12.04 15.95 -13.95
N ARG A 129 -11.92 17.23 -13.55
CA ARG A 129 -13.10 18.07 -13.43
C ARG A 129 -13.56 18.38 -14.85
N ARG A 130 -14.38 17.49 -15.45
CA ARG A 130 -15.13 17.83 -16.66
C ARG A 130 -15.90 19.10 -16.34
N ARG A 131 -15.50 20.22 -16.92
CA ARG A 131 -16.38 21.36 -17.12
C ARG A 131 -17.47 20.86 -18.06
N SER A 132 -18.61 20.48 -17.51
CA SER A 132 -19.90 20.59 -18.19
C SER A 132 -20.51 21.91 -17.75
#